data_AF-A0A920MZM8-F1
#
_entry.id   AF-A0A920MZM8-F1
#
_cell.length_a   1.000
_cell.length_b   1.000
_cell.length_c   1.000
_cell.angle_alpha   90.00
_cell.angle_beta   90.00
_cell.angle_gamma   90.00
#
_symmetry.space_group_name_H-M   'P 1'
#
loop_
_entity.id
_entity.type
_entity.pdbx_description
1 polymer ?
#
loop_
_entity_poly.entity_id
_entity_poly.type
_entity_poly.pdbx_seq_one_letter_code
_entity_poly.pdbx_strand_id
1 'polypeptide(L)'
;MLQVITRRWPAVEIVLLPVRVQGAGAAEEIARAIELVPALPRVDVVIAGRGGGSLEDLWAFNEEIVARAIAECPIPLVSAVGHEIDVSIADLVADVRALTPSEAGELVVPHRDEFTAALTAARTRLTGALQQRAQRARGLLTGLASRPVLVRPHGRIRELAGRVDELQRRIDHAVRATTRSNRDRLGTAAAALQALSPLEVLGRGYSVTRTADGNVVRNTGQLEVGSQISTTLADGQVTSRVETIEKTG
;
A
#
# COMPACT_ATOMS: atom_id res chain seq x y z
N MET A 1 17.22 -21.20 52.67
CA MET A 1 16.15 -20.22 52.36
C MET A 1 16.68 -18.81 52.14
N LEU A 2 17.03 -18.03 53.17
CA LEU A 2 17.34 -16.59 53.01
C LEU A 2 18.46 -16.31 52.00
N GLN A 3 19.57 -17.04 52.08
CA GLN A 3 20.66 -16.93 51.10
C GLN A 3 20.21 -17.27 49.67
N VAL A 4 19.28 -18.22 49.50
CA VAL A 4 18.75 -18.63 48.20
C VAL A 4 17.87 -17.52 47.62
N ILE A 5 16.94 -17.00 48.42
CA ILE A 5 16.05 -15.89 48.06
C ILE A 5 16.88 -14.66 47.67
N THR A 6 17.80 -14.21 48.53
CA THR A 6 18.61 -13.00 48.26
C THR A 6 19.56 -13.18 47.08
N ARG A 7 20.10 -14.38 46.85
CA ARG A 7 20.94 -14.66 45.67
C ARG A 7 20.13 -14.65 44.37
N ARG A 8 18.93 -15.26 44.39
CA ARG A 8 18.06 -15.44 43.21
C ARG A 8 17.34 -14.14 42.85
N TRP A 9 16.94 -13.36 43.85
CA TRP A 9 16.29 -12.05 43.69
C TRP A 9 16.67 -11.07 44.81
N PRO A 10 17.74 -10.27 44.65
CA PRO A 10 18.22 -9.35 45.70
C PRO A 10 17.25 -8.22 46.06
N ALA A 11 16.26 -7.93 45.22
CA ALA A 11 15.31 -6.83 45.41
C ALA A 11 14.10 -7.19 46.30
N VAL A 12 14.05 -8.42 46.81
CA VAL A 12 13.00 -8.86 47.73
C VAL A 12 13.20 -8.24 49.12
N GLU A 13 12.12 -7.75 49.71
CA GLU A 13 12.08 -7.36 51.11
C GLU A 13 11.65 -8.58 51.94
N ILE A 14 12.39 -8.89 53.01
CA ILE A 14 12.13 -10.06 53.85
C ILE A 14 11.75 -9.59 55.25
N VAL A 15 10.57 -10.01 55.71
CA VAL A 15 10.14 -9.87 57.09
C VAL A 15 10.27 -11.22 57.79
N LEU A 16 10.94 -11.24 58.94
CA LEU A 16 11.10 -12.44 59.76
C LEU A 16 10.21 -12.35 60.99
N LEU A 17 9.28 -13.32 61.12
CA LEU A 17 8.48 -13.52 62.31
C LEU A 17 8.98 -14.78 63.03
N PRO A 18 9.92 -14.65 63.99
CA PRO A 18 10.44 -15.80 64.71
C PRO A 18 9.35 -16.37 65.62
N VAL A 19 9.15 -17.69 65.53
CA VAL A 19 8.24 -18.44 66.40
C VAL A 19 8.92 -19.69 66.94
N ARG A 20 8.51 -20.13 68.12
CA ARG A 20 8.82 -21.47 68.60
C ARG A 20 8.20 -22.52 67.66
N VAL A 21 9.02 -23.46 67.23
CA VAL A 21 8.61 -24.56 66.33
C VAL A 21 8.46 -25.90 67.07
N GLN A 22 8.83 -25.95 68.35
CA GLN A 22 8.79 -27.15 69.19
C GLN A 22 8.50 -26.79 70.65
N GLY A 23 7.98 -27.78 71.39
CA GLY A 23 7.64 -27.65 72.81
C GLY A 23 6.29 -26.99 73.07
N ALA A 24 5.91 -26.94 74.35
CA ALA A 24 4.62 -26.41 74.78
C ALA A 24 4.45 -24.93 74.40
N GLY A 25 3.33 -24.59 73.76
CA GLY A 25 3.01 -23.24 73.31
C GLY A 25 3.50 -22.89 71.89
N ALA A 26 4.11 -23.84 71.16
CA ALA A 26 4.62 -23.60 69.82
C ALA A 26 3.49 -23.40 68.78
N ALA A 27 2.45 -24.25 68.83
CA ALA A 27 1.34 -24.18 67.90
C ALA A 27 0.57 -22.84 68.02
N GLU A 28 0.34 -22.35 69.23
CA GLU A 28 -0.31 -21.07 69.49
C GLU A 28 0.55 -19.89 69.01
N GLU A 29 1.87 -19.99 69.14
CA GLU A 29 2.79 -18.95 68.66
C GLU A 29 2.87 -18.90 67.13
N ILE A 30 2.89 -20.07 66.47
CA ILE A 30 2.81 -20.18 65.01
C ILE A 30 1.49 -19.60 64.50
N ALA A 31 0.36 -20.03 65.04
CA ALA A 31 -0.96 -19.54 64.65
C ALA A 31 -1.07 -18.02 64.80
N ARG A 32 -0.65 -17.49 65.96
CA ARG A 32 -0.65 -16.05 66.21
C ARG A 32 0.26 -15.28 65.26
N ALA A 33 1.41 -15.82 64.87
CA ALA A 33 2.28 -15.17 63.90
C ALA A 33 1.62 -15.09 62.52
N ILE A 34 0.93 -16.15 62.09
CA ILE A 34 0.18 -16.17 60.82
C ILE A 34 -0.96 -15.15 60.85
N GLU A 35 -1.72 -15.09 61.94
CA GLU A 35 -2.80 -14.11 62.15
C GLU A 35 -2.31 -12.65 62.12
N LEU A 36 -1.04 -12.40 62.47
CA LEU A 36 -0.45 -11.06 62.43
C LEU A 36 0.02 -10.63 61.04
N VAL A 37 0.26 -11.57 60.11
CA VAL A 37 0.80 -11.26 58.77
C VAL A 37 -0.08 -10.25 58.02
N PRO A 38 -1.41 -10.37 57.95
CA PRO A 38 -2.24 -9.43 57.20
C PRO A 38 -2.18 -7.98 57.70
N ALA A 39 -1.76 -7.78 58.95
CA ALA A 39 -1.56 -6.45 59.52
C ALA A 39 -0.21 -5.82 59.13
N LEU A 40 0.72 -6.61 58.57
CA LEU A 40 2.01 -6.13 58.10
C LEU A 40 1.86 -5.45 56.71
N PRO A 41 2.54 -4.32 56.48
CA PRO A 41 2.50 -3.68 55.18
C PRO A 41 3.23 -4.53 54.12
N ARG A 42 2.59 -4.70 52.95
CA ARG A 42 3.21 -5.19 51.71
C ARG A 42 3.82 -6.60 51.78
N VAL A 43 3.15 -7.55 52.45
CA VAL A 43 3.51 -8.97 52.36
C VAL A 43 2.74 -9.62 51.23
N ASP A 44 3.45 -10.06 50.18
CA ASP A 44 2.85 -10.70 49.01
C ASP A 44 2.70 -12.23 49.18
N VAL A 45 3.54 -12.84 50.03
CA VAL A 45 3.60 -14.29 50.23
C VAL A 45 4.22 -14.62 51.60
N VAL A 46 3.72 -15.67 52.24
CA VAL A 46 4.23 -16.19 53.52
C VAL A 46 4.94 -17.51 53.28
N ILE A 47 6.08 -17.72 53.95
CA ILE A 47 6.69 -19.05 54.06
C ILE A 47 6.62 -19.47 55.52
N ALA A 48 5.82 -20.50 55.79
CA ALA A 48 5.83 -21.19 57.08
C ALA A 48 6.86 -22.31 56.98
N GLY A 49 8.00 -22.17 57.64
CA GLY A 49 9.08 -23.14 57.55
C GLY A 49 9.81 -23.30 58.87
N ARG A 50 10.48 -24.44 59.00
CA ARG A 50 11.39 -24.71 60.12
C ARG A 50 12.80 -24.98 59.61
N GLY A 51 13.79 -24.89 60.50
CA GLY A 51 15.13 -25.42 60.24
C GLY A 51 15.14 -26.97 60.25
N GLY A 52 16.33 -27.58 60.14
CA GLY A 52 16.46 -29.03 60.30
C GLY A 52 16.10 -29.51 61.72
N GLY A 53 15.68 -30.77 61.86
CA GLY A 53 15.26 -31.38 63.13
C GLY A 53 14.55 -32.72 62.94
N SER A 54 14.22 -33.40 64.03
CA SER A 54 13.55 -34.70 64.05
C SER A 54 12.06 -34.61 63.64
N LEU A 55 11.38 -35.76 63.51
CA LEU A 55 9.93 -35.84 63.28
C LEU A 55 9.13 -35.32 64.48
N GLU A 56 9.65 -35.51 65.70
CA GLU A 56 9.00 -35.08 66.96
C GLU A 56 8.86 -33.55 67.01
N ASP A 57 9.73 -32.85 66.29
CA ASP A 57 9.76 -31.39 66.16
C ASP A 57 8.73 -30.86 65.13
N LEU A 58 7.92 -31.73 64.49
CA LEU A 58 6.89 -31.35 63.51
C LEU A 58 5.49 -31.24 64.12
N TRP A 59 5.28 -31.74 65.34
CA TRP A 59 3.93 -31.94 65.87
C TRP A 59 3.10 -30.65 65.97
N ALA A 60 3.74 -29.52 66.28
CA ALA A 60 3.08 -28.22 66.35
C ALA A 60 2.38 -27.83 65.03
N PHE A 61 2.87 -28.31 63.89
CA PHE A 61 2.28 -28.06 62.56
C PHE A 61 1.14 -29.03 62.20
N ASN A 62 0.88 -30.03 63.05
CA ASN A 62 -0.28 -30.92 62.95
C ASN A 62 -1.43 -30.50 63.86
N GLU A 63 -1.27 -29.43 64.64
CA GLU A 63 -2.35 -28.97 65.52
C GLU A 63 -3.42 -28.20 64.74
N GLU A 64 -4.67 -28.41 65.14
CA GLU A 64 -5.84 -27.80 64.50
C GLU A 64 -5.76 -26.27 64.47
N ILE A 65 -5.21 -25.65 65.52
CA ILE A 65 -5.07 -24.19 65.61
C ILE A 65 -4.18 -23.62 64.49
N VAL A 66 -3.09 -24.31 64.14
CA VAL A 66 -2.19 -23.90 63.06
C VAL A 66 -2.86 -24.12 61.70
N ALA A 67 -3.54 -25.26 61.52
CA ALA A 67 -4.27 -25.54 60.29
C ALA A 67 -5.35 -24.48 60.02
N ARG A 68 -6.12 -24.09 61.03
CA ARG A 68 -7.13 -23.02 60.92
C ARG A 68 -6.49 -21.66 60.58
N ALA A 69 -5.40 -21.30 61.27
CA ALA A 69 -4.70 -20.05 61.00
C ALA A 69 -4.17 -19.99 59.55
N ILE A 70 -3.64 -21.10 59.02
CA ILE A 70 -3.22 -21.18 57.61
C ILE A 70 -4.42 -21.04 56.67
N ALA A 71 -5.50 -21.79 56.91
CA ALA A 71 -6.69 -21.76 56.06
C ALA A 71 -7.37 -20.39 56.02
N GLU A 72 -7.32 -19.64 57.12
CA GLU A 72 -7.93 -18.32 57.25
C GLU A 72 -6.99 -17.18 56.80
N CYS A 73 -5.73 -17.48 56.49
CA CYS A 73 -4.76 -16.49 56.03
C CYS A 73 -5.13 -15.97 54.62
N PRO A 74 -5.38 -14.66 54.44
CA PRO A 74 -5.73 -14.10 53.13
C PRO A 74 -4.52 -13.94 52.19
N ILE A 75 -3.31 -14.12 52.70
CA ILE A 75 -2.06 -14.00 51.93
C ILE A 75 -1.58 -15.41 51.58
N PRO A 76 -1.17 -15.67 50.31
CA PRO A 76 -0.70 -16.98 49.90
C PRO A 76 0.41 -17.51 50.80
N LEU A 77 0.26 -18.75 51.28
CA LEU A 77 1.17 -19.37 52.23
C LEU A 77 1.80 -20.63 51.65
N VAL A 78 3.13 -20.66 51.67
CA VAL A 78 3.94 -21.82 51.30
C VAL A 78 4.38 -22.55 52.56
N SER A 79 3.97 -23.79 52.73
CA SER A 79 4.50 -24.65 53.79
C SER A 79 5.84 -25.23 53.36
N ALA A 80 6.83 -25.16 54.25
CA ALA A 80 8.19 -25.63 54.06
C ALA A 80 8.68 -26.39 55.31
N VAL A 81 7.80 -27.23 55.87
CA VAL A 81 7.97 -27.85 57.19
C VAL A 81 8.32 -29.34 57.09
N GLY A 82 7.65 -30.07 56.20
CA GLY A 82 7.86 -31.51 55.97
C GLY A 82 9.04 -31.85 55.06
N HIS A 83 9.49 -33.11 55.10
CA HIS A 83 10.42 -33.69 54.13
C HIS A 83 9.66 -34.64 53.17
N GLU A 84 10.35 -35.29 52.24
CA GLU A 84 9.74 -36.14 51.19
C GLU A 84 8.77 -37.22 51.72
N ILE A 85 8.97 -37.72 52.94
CA ILE A 85 8.23 -38.85 53.52
C ILE A 85 7.15 -38.42 54.53
N ASP A 86 7.27 -37.24 55.14
CA ASP A 86 6.43 -36.79 56.25
C ASP A 86 5.61 -35.55 55.85
N VAL A 87 4.31 -35.74 55.63
CA VAL A 87 3.35 -34.67 55.30
C VAL A 87 2.62 -34.23 56.58
N SER A 88 2.69 -32.94 56.88
CA SER A 88 1.95 -32.33 58.00
C SER A 88 0.57 -31.83 57.59
N ILE A 89 -0.32 -31.61 58.56
CA ILE A 89 -1.62 -30.96 58.28
C ILE A 89 -1.40 -29.56 57.72
N ALA A 90 -0.41 -28.81 58.22
CA ALA A 90 -0.01 -27.52 57.64
C ALA A 90 0.33 -27.62 56.15
N ASP A 91 1.03 -28.67 55.72
CA ASP A 91 1.35 -28.89 54.30
C ASP A 91 0.11 -29.15 53.42
N LEU A 92 -0.94 -29.74 54.01
CA LEU A 92 -2.19 -30.05 53.30
C LEU A 92 -3.12 -28.84 53.19
N VAL A 93 -3.00 -27.90 54.12
CA VAL A 93 -3.87 -26.71 54.18
C VAL A 93 -3.23 -25.49 53.54
N ALA A 94 -1.89 -25.45 53.43
CA ALA A 94 -1.17 -24.40 52.71
C ALA A 94 -1.48 -24.39 51.20
N ASP A 95 -1.36 -23.23 50.56
CA ASP A 95 -1.58 -23.09 49.11
C ASP A 95 -0.56 -23.89 48.29
N VAL A 96 0.69 -23.92 48.77
CA VAL A 96 1.79 -24.65 48.14
C VAL A 96 2.62 -25.35 49.21
N ARG A 97 2.99 -26.60 48.93
CA ARG A 97 3.97 -27.34 49.71
C ARG A 97 5.33 -27.30 49.03
N ALA A 98 6.36 -26.99 49.80
CA ALA A 98 7.77 -27.15 49.46
C ALA A 98 8.41 -28.17 50.39
N LEU A 99 9.30 -29.03 49.87
CA LEU A 99 10.01 -30.05 50.63
C LEU A 99 11.10 -29.48 51.53
N THR A 100 11.55 -28.26 51.24
CA THR A 100 12.55 -27.57 52.06
C THR A 100 12.30 -26.06 52.09
N PRO A 101 12.75 -25.36 53.15
CA PRO A 101 12.75 -23.89 53.16
C PRO A 101 13.54 -23.29 51.99
N SER A 102 14.56 -23.97 51.48
CA SER A 102 15.31 -23.50 50.32
C SER A 102 14.47 -23.56 49.04
N GLU A 103 13.74 -24.66 48.82
CA GLU A 103 12.80 -24.81 47.69
C GLU A 103 11.66 -23.80 47.78
N ALA A 104 11.08 -23.59 48.96
CA ALA A 104 10.05 -22.57 49.17
C ALA A 104 10.57 -21.19 48.72
N GLY A 105 11.82 -20.87 49.09
CA GLY A 105 12.49 -19.67 48.64
C GLY A 105 12.64 -19.57 47.12
N GLU A 106 12.90 -20.68 46.43
CA GLU A 106 13.00 -20.69 44.96
C GLU A 106 11.65 -20.53 44.25
N LEU A 107 10.58 -21.05 44.85
CA LEU A 107 9.22 -20.97 44.31
C LEU A 107 8.66 -19.54 44.37
N VAL A 108 8.97 -18.80 45.44
CA VAL A 108 8.36 -17.48 45.67
C VAL A 108 9.11 -16.32 45.00
N VAL A 109 10.35 -16.52 44.53
CA VAL A 109 11.09 -15.45 43.83
C VAL A 109 11.51 -15.83 42.40
N PRO A 110 11.43 -14.87 41.46
CA PRO A 110 11.90 -15.08 40.10
C PRO A 110 13.43 -15.22 40.05
N HIS A 111 13.94 -15.85 39.00
CA HIS A 111 15.39 -15.92 38.78
C HIS A 111 15.91 -14.65 38.10
N ARG A 112 16.86 -13.94 38.72
CA ARG A 112 17.44 -12.69 38.19
C ARG A 112 17.92 -12.81 36.73
N ASP A 113 18.52 -13.95 36.38
CA ASP A 113 19.10 -14.13 35.05
C ASP A 113 18.01 -14.25 33.96
N GLU A 114 16.84 -14.81 34.29
CA GLU A 114 15.70 -14.86 33.36
C GLU A 114 15.16 -13.46 33.09
N PHE A 115 15.01 -12.65 34.14
CA PHE A 115 14.58 -11.26 34.02
C PHE A 115 15.58 -10.43 33.21
N THR A 116 16.88 -10.61 33.47
CA THR A 116 17.95 -9.94 32.73
C THR A 116 17.98 -10.37 31.26
N ALA A 117 17.76 -11.65 30.98
CA ALA A 117 17.65 -12.18 29.62
C ALA A 117 16.42 -11.59 28.90
N ALA A 118 15.27 -11.51 29.58
CA ALA A 118 14.05 -10.92 29.03
C ALA A 118 14.24 -9.43 28.69
N LEU A 119 14.87 -8.65 29.59
CA LEU A 119 15.20 -7.25 29.34
C LEU A 119 16.16 -7.10 28.15
N THR A 120 17.19 -7.94 28.08
CA THR A 120 18.16 -7.92 26.98
C THR A 120 17.48 -8.25 25.65
N ALA A 121 16.62 -9.26 25.62
CA ALA A 121 15.85 -9.62 24.44
C ALA A 121 14.90 -8.49 23.99
N ALA A 122 14.20 -7.86 24.94
CA ALA A 122 13.35 -6.71 24.67
C ALA A 122 14.14 -5.53 24.07
N ARG A 123 15.31 -5.21 24.65
CA ARG A 123 16.23 -4.19 24.12
C ARG A 123 16.67 -4.52 22.70
N THR A 124 17.10 -5.74 22.43
CA THR A 124 17.55 -6.16 21.09
C THR A 124 16.43 -6.03 20.05
N ARG A 125 15.21 -6.49 20.38
CA ARG A 125 14.04 -6.34 19.50
C ARG A 125 13.72 -4.87 19.22
N LEU A 126 13.73 -4.01 20.24
CA LEU A 126 13.46 -2.58 20.10
C LEU A 126 14.49 -1.90 19.20
N THR A 127 15.78 -2.16 19.44
CA THR A 127 16.87 -1.60 18.62
C THR A 127 16.75 -2.02 17.16
N GLY A 128 16.49 -3.29 16.89
CA GLY A 128 16.28 -3.79 15.53
C GLY A 128 15.07 -3.13 14.84
N ALA A 129 13.95 -2.98 15.54
CA ALA A 129 12.77 -2.32 15.01
C ALA A 129 13.02 -0.84 14.67
N LEU A 130 13.72 -0.12 15.54
CA LEU A 130 14.09 1.28 15.31
C LEU A 130 15.03 1.44 14.10
N GLN A 131 16.03 0.57 13.97
CA GLN A 131 16.95 0.57 12.83
C GLN A 131 16.20 0.31 11.51
N GLN A 132 15.33 -0.70 11.47
CA GLN A 132 14.53 -0.99 10.28
C GLN A 132 13.57 0.15 9.91
N ARG A 133 12.98 0.82 10.91
CA ARG A 133 12.12 1.99 10.67
C ARG A 133 12.93 3.15 10.08
N ALA A 134 14.11 3.42 10.62
CA ALA A 134 15.00 4.46 10.10
C ALA A 134 15.46 4.14 8.67
N GLN A 135 15.79 2.89 8.37
CA GLN A 135 16.21 2.48 7.02
C GLN A 135 15.07 2.59 6.01
N ARG A 136 13.84 2.20 6.38
CA ARG A 136 12.65 2.41 5.54
C ARG A 136 12.39 3.89 5.27
N ALA A 137 12.46 4.73 6.30
CA ALA A 137 12.28 6.18 6.14
C ALA A 137 13.35 6.78 5.21
N ARG A 138 14.63 6.40 5.38
CA ARG A 138 15.71 6.81 4.46
C ARG A 138 15.46 6.34 3.04
N GLY A 139 15.06 5.08 2.85
CA GLY A 139 14.73 4.54 1.53
C GLY A 139 13.61 5.31 0.83
N LEU A 140 12.55 5.67 1.57
CA LEU A 140 11.46 6.51 1.05
C LEU A 140 11.96 7.90 0.65
N LEU A 141 12.76 8.54 1.49
CA LEU A 141 13.33 9.86 1.19
C LEU A 141 14.24 9.82 -0.04
N THR A 142 15.14 8.83 -0.12
CA THR A 142 16.01 8.64 -1.30
C THR A 142 15.19 8.37 -2.55
N GLY A 143 14.15 7.54 -2.46
CA GLY A 143 13.25 7.24 -3.58
C GLY A 143 12.43 8.44 -4.06
N LEU A 144 11.98 9.30 -3.13
CA LEU A 144 11.32 10.55 -3.49
C LEU A 144 12.32 11.53 -4.13
N ALA A 145 13.49 11.70 -3.51
CA ALA A 145 14.53 12.62 -3.97
C ALA A 145 15.08 12.24 -5.36
N SER A 146 15.10 10.96 -5.71
CA SER A 146 15.55 10.48 -7.03
C SER A 146 14.50 10.60 -8.13
N ARG A 147 13.26 11.02 -7.83
CA ARG A 147 12.22 11.13 -8.85
C ARG A 147 12.61 12.16 -9.92
N PRO A 148 12.42 11.84 -11.23
CA PRO A 148 12.78 12.75 -12.31
C PRO A 148 12.15 14.14 -12.21
N VAL A 149 10.96 14.26 -11.62
CA VAL A 149 10.28 15.54 -11.39
C VAL A 149 11.04 16.46 -10.42
N LEU A 150 11.78 15.89 -9.46
CA LEU A 150 12.60 16.66 -8.51
C LEU A 150 14.03 16.84 -9.00
N VAL A 151 14.59 15.84 -9.70
CA VAL A 151 15.99 15.89 -10.20
C VAL A 151 16.11 16.73 -11.47
N ARG A 152 15.11 16.67 -12.37
CA ARG A 152 15.09 17.37 -13.67
C ARG A 152 13.70 17.94 -13.94
N PRO A 153 13.21 18.91 -13.13
CA PRO A 153 11.86 19.46 -13.26
C PRO A 153 11.57 20.01 -14.66
N HIS A 154 12.57 20.64 -15.30
CA HIS A 154 12.44 21.20 -16.66
C HIS A 154 12.62 20.16 -17.78
N GLY A 155 12.98 18.92 -17.49
CA GLY A 155 13.18 17.89 -18.50
C GLY A 155 11.87 17.51 -19.21
N ARG A 156 10.82 17.25 -18.43
CA ARG A 156 9.50 16.90 -18.97
C ARG A 156 8.86 18.06 -19.72
N ILE A 157 9.05 19.29 -19.24
CA ILE A 157 8.57 20.50 -19.94
C ILE A 157 9.27 20.65 -21.29
N ARG A 158 10.60 20.48 -21.34
CA ARG A 158 11.36 20.55 -22.60
C ARG A 158 10.93 19.46 -23.61
N GLU A 159 10.70 18.24 -23.14
CA GLU A 159 10.19 17.15 -23.99
C GLU A 159 8.82 17.51 -24.59
N LEU A 160 7.90 18.02 -23.76
CA LEU A 160 6.58 18.44 -24.21
C LEU A 160 6.66 19.64 -25.17
N ALA A 161 7.52 20.61 -24.90
CA ALA A 161 7.76 21.75 -25.80
C ALA A 161 8.25 21.26 -27.17
N GLY A 162 9.24 20.37 -27.21
CA GLY A 162 9.71 19.78 -28.47
C GLY A 162 8.63 18.99 -29.23
N ARG A 163 7.73 18.31 -28.49
CA ARG A 163 6.56 17.62 -29.08
C ARG A 163 5.59 18.60 -29.73
N VAL A 164 5.35 19.76 -29.10
CA VAL A 164 4.50 20.82 -29.65
C VAL A 164 5.12 21.37 -30.94
N ASP A 165 6.42 21.68 -30.93
CA ASP A 165 7.14 22.19 -32.10
C ASP A 165 7.13 21.20 -33.28
N GLU A 166 7.24 19.90 -33.00
CA GLU A 166 7.11 18.84 -34.01
C GLU A 166 5.70 18.78 -34.59
N LEU A 167 4.68 18.80 -33.73
CA LEU A 167 3.28 18.75 -34.16
C LEU A 167 2.88 19.99 -34.97
N GLN A 168 3.37 21.18 -34.60
CA GLN A 168 3.18 22.42 -35.36
C GLN A 168 3.75 22.28 -36.77
N ARG A 169 5.01 21.83 -36.91
CA ARG A 169 5.63 21.59 -38.22
C ARG A 169 4.86 20.59 -39.07
N ARG A 170 4.34 19.52 -38.45
CA ARG A 170 3.51 18.52 -39.15
C ARG A 170 2.20 19.09 -39.66
N ILE A 171 1.53 19.92 -38.86
CA ILE A 171 0.29 20.61 -39.27
C ILE A 171 0.59 21.56 -40.43
N ASP A 172 1.63 22.38 -40.34
CA ASP A 172 2.00 23.32 -41.41
C ASP A 172 2.27 22.60 -42.73
N HIS A 173 3.00 21.49 -42.69
CA HIS A 173 3.23 20.66 -43.87
C HIS A 173 1.95 20.07 -44.44
N ALA A 174 1.08 19.51 -43.59
CA ALA A 174 -0.19 18.93 -44.02
C ALA A 174 -1.12 19.98 -44.65
N VAL A 175 -1.21 21.17 -44.06
CA VAL A 175 -2.01 22.29 -44.58
C VAL A 175 -1.48 22.75 -45.94
N ARG A 176 -0.16 22.94 -46.07
CA ARG A 176 0.46 23.35 -47.35
C ARG A 176 0.25 22.30 -48.44
N ALA A 177 0.45 21.02 -48.12
CA ALA A 177 0.27 19.92 -49.06
C ALA A 177 -1.19 19.81 -49.53
N THR A 178 -2.14 19.87 -48.60
CA THR A 178 -3.57 19.81 -48.90
C THR A 178 -4.03 20.99 -49.74
N THR A 179 -3.58 22.20 -49.38
CA THR A 179 -3.90 23.43 -50.13
C THR A 179 -3.33 23.38 -51.55
N ARG A 180 -2.10 22.90 -51.72
CA ARG A 180 -1.48 22.73 -53.05
C ARG A 180 -2.27 21.73 -53.89
N SER A 181 -2.57 20.55 -53.35
CA SER A 181 -3.35 19.52 -54.05
C SER A 181 -4.72 20.03 -54.48
N ASN A 182 -5.40 20.80 -53.62
CA ASN A 182 -6.71 21.39 -53.96
C ASN A 182 -6.59 22.46 -55.04
N ARG A 183 -5.54 23.30 -55.03
CA ARG A 183 -5.29 24.27 -56.10
C ARG A 183 -4.99 23.60 -57.44
N ASP A 184 -4.18 22.54 -57.43
CA ASP A 184 -3.84 21.81 -58.64
C ASP A 184 -5.11 21.16 -59.24
N ARG A 185 -5.94 20.53 -58.40
CA ARG A 185 -7.25 19.97 -58.80
C ARG A 185 -8.17 21.03 -59.38
N LEU A 186 -8.27 22.20 -58.73
CA LEU A 186 -9.07 23.32 -59.22
C LEU A 186 -8.56 23.80 -60.58
N GLY A 187 -7.24 23.94 -60.74
CA GLY A 187 -6.61 24.35 -61.99
C GLY A 187 -6.89 23.36 -63.13
N THR A 188 -6.76 22.06 -62.87
CA THR A 188 -7.10 21.03 -63.86
C THR A 188 -8.58 21.06 -64.24
N ALA A 189 -9.49 21.19 -63.27
CA ALA A 189 -10.92 21.29 -63.53
C ALA A 189 -11.27 22.55 -64.35
N ALA A 190 -10.66 23.70 -64.02
CA ALA A 190 -10.84 24.94 -64.76
C ALA A 190 -10.32 24.82 -66.21
N ALA A 191 -9.15 24.23 -66.42
CA ALA A 191 -8.59 24.00 -67.75
C ALA A 191 -9.47 23.05 -68.60
N ALA A 192 -10.01 21.99 -67.98
CA ALA A 192 -10.94 21.09 -68.65
C ALA A 192 -12.24 21.81 -69.06
N LEU A 193 -12.77 22.67 -68.18
CA LEU A 193 -13.97 23.47 -68.45
C LEU A 193 -13.73 24.47 -69.60
N GLN A 194 -12.54 25.09 -69.64
CA GLN A 194 -12.14 25.98 -70.75
C GLN A 194 -12.01 25.22 -72.07
N ALA A 195 -11.37 24.05 -72.08
CA ALA A 195 -11.21 23.23 -73.28
C ALA A 195 -12.55 22.74 -73.86
N LEU A 196 -13.56 22.56 -73.01
CA LEU A 196 -14.91 22.15 -73.39
C LEU A 196 -15.83 23.35 -73.70
N SER A 197 -15.33 24.60 -73.63
CA SER A 197 -16.12 25.80 -73.90
C SER A 197 -16.40 25.95 -75.41
N PRO A 198 -17.67 25.98 -75.84
CA PRO A 198 -18.02 26.21 -77.25
C PRO A 198 -17.51 27.56 -77.78
N LEU A 199 -17.34 28.56 -76.91
CA LEU A 199 -16.82 29.87 -77.27
C LEU A 199 -15.33 29.84 -77.64
N GLU A 200 -14.53 28.99 -76.99
CA GLU A 200 -13.11 28.78 -77.36
C GLU A 200 -13.00 28.09 -78.72
N VAL A 201 -13.88 27.14 -79.02
CA VAL A 201 -13.94 26.48 -80.34
C VAL A 201 -14.32 27.48 -81.42
N LEU A 202 -15.32 28.34 -81.17
CA LEU A 202 -15.69 29.43 -82.08
C LEU A 202 -14.56 30.45 -82.27
N GLY A 203 -13.87 30.82 -81.18
CA GLY A 203 -12.72 31.75 -81.20
C GLY A 203 -11.51 31.23 -81.99
N ARG A 204 -11.37 29.92 -82.20
CA ARG A 204 -10.32 29.31 -83.04
C ARG A 204 -10.65 29.34 -84.54
N GLY A 205 -11.73 30.02 -84.93
CA GLY A 205 -12.13 30.19 -86.33
C GLY A 205 -13.09 29.10 -86.84
N TYR A 206 -13.58 28.22 -85.96
CA TYR A 206 -14.67 27.31 -86.30
C TYR A 206 -16.01 28.03 -86.19
N SER A 207 -16.99 27.55 -86.93
CA SER A 207 -18.35 28.08 -86.90
C SER A 207 -19.35 26.96 -86.69
N VAL A 208 -20.49 27.28 -86.10
CA VAL A 208 -21.59 26.32 -85.91
C VAL A 208 -22.76 26.76 -86.76
N THR A 209 -23.06 25.98 -87.79
CA THR A 209 -24.18 26.22 -88.70
C THR A 209 -25.43 25.49 -88.20
N ARG A 210 -26.56 26.18 -88.15
CA ARG A 210 -27.88 25.65 -87.79
C ARG A 210 -28.88 25.85 -88.92
N THR A 211 -29.86 24.95 -89.03
CA THR A 211 -31.02 25.11 -89.91
C THR A 211 -31.98 26.18 -89.37
N ALA A 212 -32.98 26.58 -90.16
CA ALA A 212 -34.04 27.48 -89.73
C ALA A 212 -34.77 27.00 -88.45
N ASP A 213 -34.85 25.69 -88.25
CA ASP A 213 -35.46 25.05 -87.07
C ASP A 213 -34.53 24.97 -85.84
N GLY A 214 -33.31 25.51 -85.94
CA GLY A 214 -32.33 25.57 -84.85
C GLY A 214 -31.45 24.32 -84.68
N ASN A 215 -31.61 23.30 -85.51
CA ASN A 215 -30.82 22.06 -85.47
C ASN A 215 -29.42 22.27 -86.07
N VAL A 216 -28.38 21.73 -85.44
CA VAL A 216 -26.99 21.84 -85.93
C VAL A 216 -26.80 20.99 -87.18
N VAL A 217 -26.32 21.63 -88.26
CA VAL A 217 -25.97 20.96 -89.51
C VAL A 217 -24.64 20.25 -89.32
N ARG A 218 -24.63 18.92 -89.47
CA ARG A 218 -23.42 18.08 -89.33
C ARG A 218 -22.93 17.50 -90.66
N ASN A 219 -23.79 17.43 -91.66
CA ASN A 219 -23.45 16.93 -92.98
C ASN A 219 -24.29 17.61 -94.06
N THR A 220 -23.85 17.52 -95.31
CA THR A 220 -24.50 18.17 -96.46
C THR A 220 -25.86 17.57 -96.84
N GLY A 221 -26.21 16.37 -96.36
CA GLY A 221 -27.51 15.74 -96.62
C GLY A 221 -28.67 16.32 -95.79
N GLN A 222 -28.37 17.22 -94.85
CA GLN A 222 -29.35 17.88 -93.98
C GLN A 222 -29.82 19.24 -94.53
N LEU A 223 -29.34 19.62 -95.72
CA LEU A 223 -29.66 20.89 -96.36
C LEU A 223 -30.17 20.66 -97.77
N GLU A 224 -31.10 21.50 -98.20
CA GLU A 224 -31.56 21.60 -99.59
C GLU A 224 -31.16 22.95 -100.19
N VAL A 225 -30.95 23.01 -101.50
CA VAL A 225 -30.68 24.27 -102.20
C VAL A 225 -31.86 25.23 -101.97
N GLY A 226 -31.55 26.46 -101.56
CA GLY A 226 -32.52 27.48 -101.17
C GLY A 226 -32.82 27.55 -99.67
N SER A 227 -32.33 26.59 -98.87
CA SER A 227 -32.50 26.57 -97.41
C SER A 227 -31.83 27.76 -96.74
N GLN A 228 -32.51 28.34 -95.75
CA GLN A 228 -31.93 29.36 -94.88
C GLN A 228 -31.18 28.70 -93.73
N ILE A 229 -29.93 29.10 -93.54
CA ILE A 229 -29.04 28.62 -92.49
C ILE A 229 -28.55 29.79 -91.66
N SER A 230 -28.23 29.52 -90.40
CA SER A 230 -27.64 30.51 -89.50
C SER A 230 -26.34 29.99 -88.93
N THR A 231 -25.26 30.72 -89.17
CA THR A 231 -23.90 30.37 -88.79
C THR A 231 -23.48 31.24 -87.62
N THR A 232 -23.22 30.63 -86.47
CA THR A 232 -22.67 31.32 -85.31
C THR A 232 -21.14 31.32 -85.39
N LEU A 233 -20.57 32.51 -85.27
CA LEU A 233 -19.13 32.79 -85.22
C LEU A 233 -18.74 33.23 -83.80
N ALA A 234 -17.46 33.50 -83.58
CA ALA A 234 -16.93 33.92 -82.28
C ALA A 234 -17.56 35.21 -81.73
N ASP A 235 -17.92 36.13 -82.62
CA ASP A 235 -18.32 37.51 -82.29
C ASP A 235 -19.73 37.86 -82.78
N GLY A 236 -20.44 36.94 -83.43
CA GLY A 236 -21.76 37.22 -83.98
C GLY A 236 -22.40 36.04 -84.71
N GLN A 237 -23.53 36.32 -85.36
CA GLN A 237 -24.32 35.33 -86.08
C GLN A 237 -24.65 35.85 -87.48
N VAL A 238 -24.36 35.05 -88.49
CA VAL A 238 -24.62 35.36 -89.90
C VAL A 238 -25.77 34.50 -90.39
N THR A 239 -26.67 35.08 -91.16
CA THR A 239 -27.77 34.36 -91.82
C THR A 239 -27.48 34.26 -93.31
N SER A 240 -27.49 33.05 -93.85
CA SER A 240 -27.15 32.76 -95.24
C SER A 240 -28.21 31.87 -95.88
N ARG A 241 -28.26 31.89 -97.22
CA ARG A 241 -29.08 30.96 -98.01
C ARG A 241 -28.15 30.03 -98.79
N VAL A 242 -28.47 28.74 -98.82
CA VAL A 242 -27.69 27.73 -99.55
C VAL A 242 -27.92 27.89 -101.05
N GLU A 243 -26.90 28.25 -101.81
CA GLU A 243 -27.01 28.40 -103.27
C GLU A 243 -26.64 27.12 -104.02
N THR A 244 -25.62 26.41 -103.54
CA THR A 244 -25.14 25.14 -104.14
C THR A 244 -24.69 24.18 -103.03
N ILE A 245 -24.82 22.88 -103.27
CA ILE A 245 -24.37 21.82 -102.37
C ILE A 245 -23.46 20.88 -103.16
N GLU A 246 -22.17 20.89 -102.84
CA GLU A 246 -21.18 19.99 -103.41
C GLU A 246 -20.70 19.01 -102.33
N LYS A 247 -20.67 17.72 -102.65
CA LYS A 247 -20.11 16.68 -101.78
C LYS A 247 -18.66 16.45 -102.17
N THR A 248 -17.74 16.96 -101.36
CA THR A 248 -16.35 16.52 -101.41
C THR A 248 -16.26 15.17 -100.70
N GLY A 249 -15.84 14.14 -101.43
CA GLY A 249 -15.60 12.80 -100.89
C GLY A 249 -14.36 12.73 -100.02
#